data_AF-X0TVC6-F1
#
_entry.id   AF-X0TVC6-F1
#
_cell.length_a   1.000
_cell.length_b   1.000
_cell.length_c   1.000
_cell.angle_alpha   90.00
_cell.angle_beta   90.00
_cell.angle_gamma   90.00
#
_symmetry.space_group_name_H-M   'P 1'
#
loop_
_entity.id
_entity.type
_entity.pdbx_description
1 polymer ?
#
loop_
_entity_poly.entity_id
_entity_poly.type
_entity_poly.pdbx_seq_one_letter_code
_entity_poly.pdbx_strand_id
1 'polypeptide(L)'
;MTGEQDQRDSFRVYFAGASLAFGLPFLIIELLALIYGDSERVLSIFSTLFIALHLVGGLLGGYSAARIAKGDLIRVGTVTGVLAYIIQQVVYTIFYGGGALGDALTMVGLIGGSTVGAIIYKSRVDAYSRIKRRKIEEEKEEETEDGEEGQEPSH
;
A
#
# COMPACT_ATOMS: atom_id res chain seq x y z
N MET A 1 11.55 21.07 17.30
CA MET A 1 10.70 21.15 16.09
C MET A 1 10.19 19.76 15.66
N THR A 2 9.79 18.88 16.60
CA THR A 2 9.98 17.43 16.38
C THR A 2 8.70 16.58 16.26
N GLY A 3 7.50 17.08 16.61
CA GLY A 3 6.26 16.28 16.57
C GLY A 3 5.32 16.60 15.40
N GLU A 4 5.11 17.88 15.09
CA GLU A 4 4.15 18.29 14.05
C GLU A 4 4.63 17.99 12.61
N GLN A 5 5.94 18.04 12.36
CA GLN A 5 6.48 17.73 11.04
C GLN A 5 6.33 16.24 10.70
N ASP A 6 6.63 15.35 11.66
CA ASP A 6 6.54 13.89 11.47
C ASP A 6 5.09 13.42 11.27
N GLN A 7 4.13 14.07 11.95
CA GLN A 7 2.70 13.84 11.72
C GLN A 7 2.23 14.34 10.34
N ARG A 8 2.66 15.53 9.92
CA ARG A 8 2.34 16.07 8.58
C ARG A 8 2.89 15.19 7.46
N ASP A 9 4.10 14.67 7.63
CA ASP A 9 4.72 13.79 6.65
C ASP A 9 4.00 12.43 6.59
N SER A 10 3.60 11.89 7.74
CA SER A 10 2.78 10.67 7.79
C SER A 10 1.42 10.84 7.11
N PHE A 11 0.72 11.94 7.38
CA PHE A 11 -0.56 12.24 6.74
C PHE A 11 -0.42 12.39 5.22
N ARG A 12 0.62 13.07 4.74
CA ARG A 12 0.90 13.20 3.30
C ARG A 12 1.09 11.85 2.63
N VAL A 13 1.78 10.92 3.29
CA VAL A 13 1.96 9.56 2.76
C VAL A 13 0.63 8.81 2.69
N TYR A 14 -0.19 8.87 3.75
CA TYR A 14 -1.52 8.25 3.75
C TYR A 14 -2.41 8.84 2.65
N PHE A 15 -2.45 10.16 2.53
CA PHE A 15 -3.28 10.84 1.55
C PHE A 15 -2.84 10.55 0.11
N ALA A 16 -1.53 10.53 -0.16
CA ALA A 16 -1.00 10.17 -1.48
C ALA A 16 -1.35 8.71 -1.84
N GLY A 17 -1.15 7.78 -0.90
CA GLY A 17 -1.54 6.38 -1.08
C GLY A 17 -3.04 6.21 -1.28
N ALA A 18 -3.86 6.95 -0.54
CA ALA A 18 -5.31 6.89 -0.61
C ALA A 18 -5.84 7.46 -1.93
N SER A 19 -5.23 8.55 -2.40
CA SER A 19 -5.52 9.14 -3.71
C SER A 19 -5.22 8.17 -4.84
N LEU A 20 -4.12 7.39 -4.74
CA LEU A 20 -3.83 6.33 -5.70
C LEU A 20 -4.84 5.16 -5.59
N ALA A 21 -5.14 4.74 -4.35
CA ALA A 21 -6.02 3.60 -4.10
C ALA A 21 -7.44 3.81 -4.62
N PHE A 22 -8.00 5.00 -4.41
CA PHE A 22 -9.32 5.38 -4.91
C PHE A 22 -9.28 5.90 -6.35
N GLY A 23 -8.33 6.79 -6.66
CA GLY A 23 -8.33 7.54 -7.90
C GLY A 23 -8.12 6.67 -9.14
N LEU A 24 -7.30 5.63 -9.05
CA LEU A 24 -7.06 4.74 -10.19
C LEU A 24 -8.33 3.94 -10.57
N PRO A 25 -9.02 3.24 -9.64
CA PRO A 25 -10.32 2.63 -9.93
C PRO A 25 -11.34 3.64 -10.47
N PHE A 26 -11.46 4.79 -9.81
CA PHE A 26 -12.41 5.84 -10.19
C PHE A 26 -12.22 6.28 -11.64
N LEU A 27 -11.00 6.66 -12.03
CA LEU A 27 -10.71 7.11 -13.39
C LEU A 27 -11.00 6.03 -14.45
N ILE A 28 -10.72 4.76 -14.15
CA ILE A 28 -11.02 3.65 -15.06
C ILE A 28 -12.55 3.48 -15.22
N ILE A 29 -13.30 3.55 -14.12
CA ILE A 29 -14.76 3.44 -14.15
C ILE A 29 -15.39 4.60 -14.91
N GLU A 30 -14.95 5.84 -14.65
CA GLU A 30 -15.44 7.01 -15.39
C GLU A 30 -15.11 6.92 -16.88
N LEU A 31 -13.92 6.42 -17.24
CA LEU A 31 -13.56 6.20 -18.64
C LEU A 31 -14.48 5.16 -19.30
N LEU A 32 -14.82 4.07 -18.60
CA LEU A 32 -15.78 3.10 -19.09
C LEU A 32 -17.19 3.70 -19.20
N ALA A 33 -17.61 4.52 -18.24
CA ALA A 33 -18.90 5.20 -18.28
C ALA A 33 -19.01 6.12 -19.50
N LEU A 34 -17.93 6.85 -19.83
CA LEU A 34 -17.87 7.66 -21.05
C LEU A 34 -18.03 6.84 -22.34
N ILE A 35 -17.53 5.60 -22.37
CA ILE A 35 -17.62 4.72 -23.55
C ILE A 35 -19.00 4.06 -23.66
N TYR A 36 -19.56 3.62 -22.53
CA TYR A 36 -20.81 2.83 -22.50
C TYR A 36 -22.07 3.66 -22.22
N GLY A 37 -21.91 4.96 -22.00
CA GLY A 37 -22.97 5.97 -21.94
C GLY A 37 -23.49 6.30 -20.54
N ASP A 38 -23.31 5.42 -19.55
CA ASP A 38 -23.69 5.69 -18.15
C ASP A 38 -22.97 4.77 -17.15
N SER A 39 -22.68 5.31 -15.96
CA SER A 39 -21.98 4.65 -14.86
C SER A 39 -22.81 3.52 -14.23
N GLU A 40 -24.14 3.65 -14.15
CA GLU A 40 -24.99 2.57 -13.62
C GLU A 40 -24.95 1.32 -14.50
N ARG A 41 -24.88 1.53 -15.81
CA ARG A 41 -24.79 0.45 -16.80
C ARG A 41 -23.46 -0.30 -16.69
N VAL A 42 -22.37 0.43 -16.45
CA VAL A 42 -21.05 -0.16 -16.17
C VAL A 42 -21.10 -0.99 -14.90
N LEU A 43 -21.68 -0.46 -13.82
CA LEU A 43 -21.80 -1.20 -12.56
C LEU A 43 -22.62 -2.49 -12.72
N SER A 44 -23.74 -2.44 -13.45
CA SER A 44 -24.62 -3.59 -13.66
C SER A 44 -24.00 -4.69 -14.52
N ILE A 45 -23.22 -4.32 -15.54
CA ILE A 45 -22.61 -5.28 -16.48
C ILE A 45 -21.28 -5.80 -15.93
N PHE A 46 -20.56 -4.95 -15.20
CA PHE A 46 -19.18 -5.17 -14.80
C PHE A 46 -18.99 -5.11 -13.28
N SER A 47 -19.98 -5.55 -12.49
CA SER A 47 -19.92 -5.55 -11.01
C SER A 47 -18.66 -6.24 -10.46
N THR A 48 -18.29 -7.39 -11.02
CA THR A 48 -17.05 -8.09 -10.67
C THR A 48 -15.79 -7.28 -10.98
N LEU A 49 -15.76 -6.62 -12.15
CA LEU A 49 -14.65 -5.75 -12.53
C LEU A 49 -14.55 -4.55 -11.61
N PHE A 50 -15.69 -3.95 -11.24
CA PHE A 50 -15.76 -2.83 -10.32
C PHE A 50 -15.09 -3.18 -8.98
N ILE A 51 -15.42 -4.34 -8.40
CA ILE A 51 -14.79 -4.82 -7.16
C ILE A 51 -13.31 -5.11 -7.38
N ALA A 52 -12.95 -5.78 -8.49
CA ALA A 52 -11.57 -6.11 -8.81
C ALA A 52 -10.69 -4.85 -8.95
N LEU A 53 -11.21 -3.79 -9.58
CA LEU A 53 -10.53 -2.51 -9.70
C LEU A 53 -10.26 -1.91 -8.32
N HIS A 54 -11.26 -1.84 -7.43
CA HIS A 54 -11.07 -1.31 -6.08
C HIS A 54 -10.07 -2.15 -5.26
N LEU A 55 -10.07 -3.47 -5.42
CA LEU A 55 -9.08 -4.35 -4.80
C LEU A 55 -7.65 -4.06 -5.30
N VAL A 56 -7.48 -3.93 -6.63
CA VAL A 56 -6.19 -3.62 -7.26
C VAL A 56 -5.72 -2.21 -6.88
N GLY A 57 -6.61 -1.22 -6.94
CA GLY A 57 -6.34 0.13 -6.49
C GLY A 57 -5.90 0.15 -5.04
N GLY A 58 -6.67 -0.48 -4.16
CA GLY A 58 -6.33 -0.69 -2.75
C GLY A 58 -4.92 -1.25 -2.61
N LEU A 59 -4.63 -2.37 -3.26
CA LEU A 59 -3.32 -3.03 -3.23
C LEU A 59 -2.18 -2.08 -3.63
N LEU A 60 -2.32 -1.37 -4.76
CA LEU A 60 -1.30 -0.46 -5.27
C LEU A 60 -1.08 0.75 -4.35
N GLY A 61 -2.16 1.33 -3.83
CA GLY A 61 -2.09 2.47 -2.91
C GLY A 61 -1.46 2.10 -1.57
N GLY A 62 -1.86 0.94 -1.00
CA GLY A 62 -1.28 0.44 0.25
C GLY A 62 0.19 0.05 0.12
N TYR A 63 0.56 -0.64 -0.98
CA TYR A 63 1.95 -0.96 -1.28
C TYR A 63 2.80 0.31 -1.43
N SER A 64 2.30 1.30 -2.17
CA SER A 64 3.01 2.56 -2.41
C SER A 64 3.17 3.39 -1.13
N ALA A 65 2.13 3.46 -0.29
CA ALA A 65 2.21 4.15 1.01
C ALA A 65 3.21 3.46 1.94
N ALA A 66 3.16 2.14 2.06
CA ALA A 66 4.09 1.36 2.87
C ALA A 66 5.54 1.51 2.40
N ARG A 67 5.76 1.72 1.09
CA ARG A 67 7.10 1.96 0.52
C ARG A 67 7.76 3.25 0.99
N ILE A 68 6.97 4.27 1.30
CA ILE A 68 7.46 5.60 1.65
C ILE A 68 7.40 5.83 3.17
N ALA A 69 6.46 5.18 3.85
CA ALA A 69 6.23 5.36 5.27
C ALA A 69 7.37 4.81 6.14
N LYS A 70 7.44 5.35 7.36
CA LYS A 70 8.23 4.82 8.47
C LYS A 70 7.31 4.19 9.52
N GLY A 71 7.82 3.21 10.26
CA GLY A 71 7.10 2.59 11.37
C GLY A 71 6.23 1.39 10.94
N ASP A 72 5.04 1.24 11.53
CA ASP A 72 4.17 0.10 11.31
C ASP A 72 3.52 0.13 9.91
N LEU A 73 4.10 -0.64 9.00
CA LEU A 73 3.69 -0.72 7.60
C LEU A 73 2.28 -1.28 7.43
N ILE A 74 1.82 -2.20 8.29
CA ILE A 74 0.48 -2.78 8.17
C ILE A 74 -0.55 -1.71 8.53
N ARG A 75 -0.31 -1.00 9.65
CA ARG A 75 -1.14 0.15 10.04
C ARG A 75 -1.19 1.21 8.95
N VAL A 76 -0.05 1.52 8.32
CA VAL A 76 0.01 2.45 7.17
C VAL A 76 -0.94 2.00 6.07
N GLY A 77 -0.89 0.73 5.66
CA GLY A 77 -1.76 0.19 4.62
C GLY A 77 -3.25 0.28 4.98
N THR A 78 -3.61 -0.11 6.20
CA THR A 78 -5.00 -0.06 6.67
C THR A 78 -5.54 1.37 6.74
N VAL A 79 -4.77 2.32 7.29
CA VAL A 79 -5.17 3.75 7.37
C VAL A 79 -5.31 4.34 5.96
N THR A 80 -4.40 4.03 5.05
CA THR A 80 -4.49 4.42 3.63
C THR A 80 -5.79 3.93 3.00
N GLY A 81 -6.16 2.66 3.20
CA GLY A 81 -7.40 2.09 2.66
C GLY A 81 -8.66 2.72 3.25
N VAL A 82 -8.67 2.98 4.57
CA VAL A 82 -9.79 3.69 5.23
C VAL A 82 -9.94 5.10 4.67
N LEU A 83 -8.83 5.83 4.51
CA LEU A 83 -8.84 7.17 3.94
C LEU A 83 -9.31 7.16 2.48
N ALA A 84 -8.90 6.15 1.69
CA ALA A 84 -9.36 5.98 0.32
C ALA A 84 -10.88 5.76 0.26
N TYR A 85 -11.43 4.94 1.16
CA TYR A 85 -12.86 4.71 1.25
C TYR A 85 -13.62 5.99 1.65
N ILE A 86 -13.10 6.78 2.58
CA ILE A 86 -13.68 8.08 2.95
C ILE A 86 -13.69 9.02 1.73
N ILE A 87 -12.58 9.12 1.00
CA ILE A 87 -12.49 9.94 -0.22
C ILE A 87 -13.53 9.45 -1.24
N GLN A 88 -13.65 8.14 -1.46
CA GLN A 88 -14.65 7.55 -2.34
C GLN A 88 -16.06 8.00 -1.96
N GLN A 89 -16.45 7.89 -0.68
CA GLN A 89 -17.78 8.30 -0.23
C GLN A 89 -18.03 9.79 -0.48
N VAL A 90 -17.05 10.65 -0.20
CA VAL A 90 -17.18 12.09 -0.44
C VAL A 90 -17.37 12.37 -1.93
N VAL A 91 -16.53 11.78 -2.79
CA VAL A 91 -16.61 11.97 -4.25
C VAL A 91 -17.93 11.44 -4.78
N TYR A 92 -18.33 10.23 -4.41
CA TYR A 92 -19.55 9.61 -4.91
C TYR A 92 -20.81 10.37 -4.46
N THR A 93 -20.82 10.84 -3.21
CA THR A 93 -21.91 11.70 -2.72
C THR A 93 -22.02 12.98 -3.54
N ILE A 94 -20.90 13.61 -3.91
CA ILE A 94 -20.88 14.86 -4.69
C ILE A 94 -21.37 14.65 -6.13
N PHE A 95 -20.89 13.60 -6.82
CA PHE A 95 -21.18 13.40 -8.24
C PHE A 95 -22.44 12.59 -8.53
N TYR A 96 -22.81 11.67 -7.63
CA TYR A 96 -23.89 10.70 -7.83
C TYR A 96 -25.01 10.81 -6.78
N GLY A 97 -24.85 11.68 -5.77
CA GLY A 97 -25.83 11.90 -4.70
C GLY A 97 -25.71 10.91 -3.54
N GLY A 98 -26.34 11.24 -2.40
CA GLY A 98 -26.22 10.49 -1.14
C GLY A 98 -26.77 9.07 -1.11
N GLY A 99 -27.35 8.58 -2.22
CA GLY A 99 -27.79 7.18 -2.38
C GLY A 99 -26.75 6.27 -3.03
N ALA A 100 -25.70 6.83 -3.65
CA ALA A 100 -24.61 6.09 -4.30
C ALA A 100 -23.50 5.70 -3.30
N LEU A 101 -23.87 5.39 -2.06
CA LEU A 101 -22.92 5.04 -1.02
C LEU A 101 -22.17 3.76 -1.43
N GLY A 102 -20.84 3.83 -1.36
CA GLY A 102 -19.98 2.72 -1.75
C GLY A 102 -20.30 1.45 -0.97
N ASP A 103 -20.61 0.38 -1.72
CA ASP A 103 -21.00 -0.92 -1.21
C ASP A 103 -19.90 -1.53 -0.30
N ALA A 104 -20.32 -2.41 0.62
CA ALA A 104 -19.43 -3.12 1.55
C ALA A 104 -18.27 -3.82 0.81
N LEU A 105 -18.48 -4.24 -0.43
CA LEU A 105 -17.45 -4.85 -1.27
C LEU A 105 -16.36 -3.85 -1.68
N THR A 106 -16.70 -2.58 -1.94
CA THR A 106 -15.69 -1.53 -2.19
C THR A 106 -14.88 -1.21 -0.95
N MET A 107 -15.52 -1.20 0.22
CA MET A 107 -14.85 -1.05 1.49
C MET A 107 -13.83 -2.17 1.72
N VAL A 108 -14.24 -3.43 1.50
CA VAL A 108 -13.35 -4.60 1.59
C VAL A 108 -12.24 -4.52 0.53
N GLY A 109 -12.56 -4.13 -0.69
CA GLY A 109 -11.59 -3.97 -1.78
C GLY A 109 -10.51 -2.95 -1.43
N LEU A 110 -10.90 -1.76 -0.99
CA LEU A 110 -9.96 -0.69 -0.64
C LEU A 110 -9.18 -1.00 0.64
N ILE A 111 -9.86 -1.29 1.74
CA ILE A 111 -9.20 -1.52 3.04
C ILE A 111 -8.41 -2.83 3.02
N GLY A 112 -9.04 -3.91 2.56
CA GLY A 112 -8.42 -5.23 2.44
C GLY A 112 -7.27 -5.20 1.43
N GLY A 113 -7.51 -4.64 0.24
CA GLY A 113 -6.49 -4.47 -0.79
C GLY A 113 -5.28 -3.68 -0.28
N SER A 114 -5.49 -2.51 0.34
CA SER A 114 -4.39 -1.69 0.86
C SER A 114 -3.62 -2.37 2.00
N THR A 115 -4.33 -3.08 2.87
CA THR A 115 -3.67 -3.86 3.93
C THR A 115 -2.80 -4.96 3.34
N VAL A 116 -3.32 -5.73 2.37
CA VAL A 116 -2.56 -6.78 1.66
C VAL A 116 -1.37 -6.19 0.90
N GLY A 117 -1.55 -5.07 0.19
CA GLY A 117 -0.48 -4.37 -0.51
C GLY A 117 0.67 -3.97 0.41
N ALA A 118 0.35 -3.47 1.60
CA ALA A 118 1.36 -3.15 2.61
C ALA A 118 2.05 -4.39 3.20
N ILE A 119 1.31 -5.49 3.43
CA ILE A 119 1.88 -6.78 3.88
C ILE A 119 2.88 -7.32 2.85
N ILE A 120 2.54 -7.25 1.55
CA ILE A 120 3.43 -7.67 0.47
C ILE A 120 4.72 -6.86 0.49
N TYR A 121 4.62 -5.52 0.65
CA TYR A 121 5.81 -4.68 0.75
C TYR A 121 6.67 -5.01 1.98
N LYS A 122 6.05 -5.11 3.16
CA LYS A 122 6.72 -5.47 4.41
C LYS A 122 7.48 -6.79 4.27
N SER A 123 6.82 -7.81 3.71
CA SER A 123 7.42 -9.13 3.50
C SER A 123 8.67 -9.09 2.61
N ARG A 124 8.69 -8.21 1.60
CA ARG A 124 9.87 -8.01 0.73
C ARG A 124 11.02 -7.34 1.48
N VAL A 125 10.73 -6.32 2.28
CA VAL A 125 11.75 -5.64 3.11
C VAL A 125 12.33 -6.60 4.15
N ASP A 126 11.48 -7.37 4.83
CA ASP A 126 11.88 -8.35 5.84
C ASP A 126 12.68 -9.53 5.24
N ALA A 127 12.38 -9.94 4.01
CA ALA A 127 13.19 -10.93 3.29
C ALA A 127 14.58 -10.39 2.96
N TYR A 128 14.66 -9.15 2.46
CA TYR A 128 15.92 -8.53 2.08
C TYR A 128 16.83 -8.27 3.28
N SER A 129 16.28 -7.80 4.41
CA SER A 129 17.06 -7.55 5.63
C SER A 129 17.66 -8.83 6.22
N ARG A 130 16.93 -9.96 6.15
CA ARG A 130 17.44 -11.28 6.55
C ARG A 130 18.62 -11.75 5.70
N ILE A 131 18.52 -11.60 4.37
CA ILE A 131 19.61 -11.96 3.45
C ILE A 131 20.83 -11.09 3.72
N LYS A 132 20.64 -9.78 3.89
CA LYS A 132 21.74 -8.84 4.17
C LYS A 132 22.43 -9.16 5.50
N ARG A 133 21.66 -9.48 6.54
CA ARG A 133 22.20 -9.82 7.86
C ARG A 133 23.06 -11.08 7.82
N ARG A 134 22.59 -12.12 7.12
CA ARG A 134 23.33 -13.36 6.95
C ARG A 134 24.68 -13.15 6.26
N LYS A 135 24.74 -12.33 5.21
CA LYS A 135 26.01 -11.99 4.55
C LYS A 135 27.00 -11.28 5.47
N ILE A 136 26.53 -10.36 6.30
CA ILE A 136 27.39 -9.65 7.26
C ILE A 136 27.89 -10.60 8.35
N GLU A 137 27.10 -11.60 8.74
CA GLU A 137 27.51 -12.63 9.69
C GLU A 137 28.56 -13.57 9.06
N GLU A 138 28.36 -14.01 7.81
CA GLU A 138 29.32 -14.81 7.03
C GLU A 138 30.65 -14.05 6.80
N GLU A 139 30.61 -12.77 6.41
CA GLU A 139 31.81 -11.92 6.25
C GLU A 139 32.59 -11.74 7.56
N LYS A 140 31.91 -11.70 8.72
CA LYS A 140 32.57 -11.60 10.02
C LYS A 140 33.22 -12.92 10.44
N GLU A 141 32.60 -14.06 10.14
CA GLU A 141 33.18 -15.37 10.45
C GLU A 141 34.47 -15.60 9.62
N GLU A 142 34.47 -15.25 8.33
CA GLU A 142 35.66 -15.32 7.47
C GLU A 142 36.80 -14.40 7.95
N GLU A 143 36.51 -13.16 8.37
CA GLU A 143 37.53 -12.25 8.94
C GLU A 143 38.13 -12.76 10.26
N THR A 144 37.39 -13.61 11.00
CA THR A 144 37.86 -14.15 12.28
C THR A 144 38.73 -15.41 12.09
N GLU A 145 38.43 -16.24 11.08
CA GLU A 145 39.22 -17.42 10.75
C GLU A 145 40.59 -17.07 10.11
N ASP A 146 40.63 -16.09 9.20
CA ASP A 146 41.91 -15.62 8.59
C ASP A 146 42.82 -14.87 9.61
N GLY A 147 42.26 -14.38 10.71
CA GLY A 147 43.00 -13.70 11.78
C GLY A 147 43.70 -14.63 12.76
N GLU A 148 43.26 -15.89 12.88
CA GLU A 148 43.82 -16.87 13.83
C GLU A 148 44.95 -17.73 13.24
N GLU A 149 45.04 -17.90 11.91
CA GLU A 149 46.13 -18.67 11.27
C GLU A 149 47.49 -17.94 11.21
N GLY A 150 47.55 -16.66 11.61
CA GLY A 150 48.76 -15.82 11.55
C GLY A 150 49.64 -15.78 12.80
N GLN A 151 49.27 -16.44 13.90
CA GLN A 151 50.04 -16.45 15.15
C GLN A 151 50.62 -17.85 15.45
N GLU A 152 51.59 -18.29 14.65
CA GLU A 152 52.54 -19.30 15.13
C GLU A 152 53.50 -18.64 16.15
N PRO A 153 53.56 -19.12 17.40
CA PRO A 153 54.55 -18.64 18.35
C PRO A 153 55.93 -19.15 17.91
N SER A 154 56.76 -18.23 17.45
CA SER A 154 58.19 -18.47 17.23
C SER A 154 58.87 -18.68 18.58
N HIS A 155 59.13 -19.94 18.91
CA HIS A 155 60.01 -20.37 19.99
C HIS A 155 61.46 -20.52 19.50
#